data_AF-A0A7C5DTH0-F1
#
_entry.id   AF-A0A7C5DTH0-F1
#
_cell.length_a   1.000
_cell.length_b   1.000
_cell.length_c   1.000
_cell.angle_alpha   90.00
_cell.angle_beta   90.00
_cell.angle_gamma   90.00
#
_symmetry.space_group_name_H-M   'P 1'
#
loop_
_entity.id
_entity.type
_entity.pdbx_description
1 polymer ?
#
loop_
_entity_poly.entity_id
_entity_poly.type
_entity_poly.pdbx_seq_one_letter_code
_entity_poly.pdbx_strand_id
1 'polypeptide(L)'
;MRIKWLKKENISQLPKTAGVYFFKRGREILYIGKAGNLKKRAKSHFENKGPKDAFLIKDTEKVGFLKTDSEIEALVLEAKLIKKYRPRHNVVWRDDKNYFFLAKTKEDFPLIFITHQPKKNERIEYVGPFVDGRALKQSLKALRKIFPYRSCKRIPKRPCLWHQLQRCPA
;
A
#
# COMPACT_ATOMS: atom_id res chain seq x y z
N MET A 1 1.99 15.50 5.94
CA MET A 1 2.76 14.56 6.80
C MET A 1 4.18 15.11 6.98
N ARG A 2 4.60 15.36 8.22
CA ARG A 2 5.95 15.88 8.54
C ARG A 2 6.82 14.71 8.98
N ILE A 3 7.92 14.45 8.27
CA ILE A 3 8.87 13.39 8.63
C ILE A 3 9.58 13.81 9.92
N LYS A 4 9.55 12.95 10.94
CA LYS A 4 10.34 13.16 12.17
C LYS A 4 11.73 12.60 11.95
N TRP A 5 12.76 13.43 12.16
CA TRP A 5 14.16 13.07 11.99
C TRP A 5 14.87 12.94 13.33
N LEU A 6 15.68 11.90 13.44
CA LEU A 6 16.56 11.62 14.57
C LEU A 6 18.00 11.61 14.06
N LYS A 7 18.95 11.95 14.94
CA LYS A 7 20.36 11.66 14.65
C LYS A 7 20.56 10.14 14.59
N LYS A 8 21.52 9.68 13.79
CA LYS A 8 21.81 8.26 13.59
C LYS A 8 22.03 7.48 14.89
N GLU A 9 22.66 8.10 15.87
CA GLU A 9 22.97 7.50 17.18
C GLU A 9 21.69 7.21 17.99
N ASN A 10 20.64 7.99 17.74
CA ASN A 10 19.36 7.90 18.44
C ASN A 10 18.36 6.97 17.75
N ILE A 11 18.81 6.06 16.88
CA ILE A 11 17.94 5.11 16.17
C ILE A 11 17.09 4.23 17.13
N SER A 12 17.57 4.04 18.35
CA SER A 12 16.85 3.33 19.41
C SER A 12 15.56 4.03 19.87
N GLN A 13 15.38 5.32 19.56
CA GLN A 13 14.18 6.10 19.87
C GLN A 13 13.07 5.96 18.83
N LEU A 14 13.30 5.21 17.74
CA LEU A 14 12.24 4.90 16.79
C LEU A 14 11.08 4.16 17.49
N PRO A 15 9.83 4.40 17.05
CA PRO A 15 8.67 3.73 17.62
C PRO A 15 8.64 2.24 17.25
N LYS A 16 8.03 1.42 18.12
CA LYS A 16 7.72 0.01 17.83
C LYS A 16 6.37 -0.13 17.12
N THR A 17 6.15 0.64 16.05
CA THR A 17 4.89 0.66 15.28
C THR A 17 5.16 0.41 13.80
N ALA A 18 4.08 0.15 13.05
CA ALA A 18 4.14 0.11 11.60
C ALA A 18 4.46 1.49 11.02
N GLY A 19 5.11 1.51 9.86
CA GLY A 19 5.39 2.74 9.14
C GLY A 19 6.53 2.63 8.12
N VAL A 20 6.97 3.81 7.68
CA VAL A 20 8.08 3.98 6.73
C VAL A 20 9.25 4.66 7.45
N TYR A 21 10.45 4.12 7.30
CA TYR A 21 11.70 4.71 7.77
C TYR A 21 12.56 5.22 6.62
N PHE A 22 13.42 6.17 6.93
CA PHE A 22 14.25 6.88 5.97
C PHE A 22 15.68 6.94 6.48
N PHE A 23 16.65 6.82 5.57
CA PHE A 23 18.04 7.18 5.83
C PHE A 23 18.44 8.31 4.90
N LYS A 24 19.15 9.31 5.43
CA LYS A 24 19.52 10.51 4.67
C LYS A 24 20.89 11.05 5.02
N ARG A 25 21.45 11.84 4.10
CA ARG A 25 22.65 12.66 4.26
C ARG A 25 22.35 14.10 3.85
N GLY A 26 22.53 15.07 4.74
CA GLY A 26 22.14 16.46 4.50
C GLY A 26 20.66 16.59 4.12
N ARG A 27 20.41 16.94 2.84
CA ARG A 27 19.07 17.06 2.25
C ARG A 27 18.66 15.87 1.39
N GLU A 28 19.59 14.97 1.06
CA GLU A 28 19.37 13.83 0.16
C GLU A 28 18.87 12.60 0.93
N ILE A 29 17.76 12.00 0.47
CA ILE A 29 17.28 10.72 0.99
C ILE A 29 18.01 9.59 0.27
N LEU A 30 18.75 8.79 1.02
CA LEU A 30 19.58 7.70 0.51
C LEU A 30 18.78 6.40 0.34
N TYR A 31 17.89 6.13 1.30
CA TYR A 31 17.08 4.91 1.34
C TYR A 31 15.75 5.15 2.05
N ILE A 32 14.72 4.45 1.59
CA ILE A 32 13.37 4.40 2.17
C ILE A 32 12.97 2.94 2.32
N GLY A 33 12.46 2.55 3.48
CA GLY A 33 11.96 1.20 3.71
C GLY A 33 10.71 1.17 4.57
N LYS A 34 9.93 0.09 4.48
CA LYS A 34 8.74 -0.16 5.33
C LYS A 34 8.99 -1.19 6.42
N ALA A 35 8.25 -1.09 7.52
CA ALA A 35 8.30 -2.06 8.61
C ALA A 35 6.98 -2.13 9.38
N GLY A 36 6.63 -3.31 9.91
CA GLY A 36 5.63 -3.43 10.99
C GLY A 36 6.16 -3.02 12.35
N ASN A 37 7.48 -2.99 12.50
CA ASN A 37 8.18 -2.45 13.67
C ASN A 37 9.38 -1.62 13.20
N LEU A 38 9.20 -0.30 13.14
CA LEU A 38 10.21 0.65 12.67
C LEU A 38 11.54 0.51 13.41
N LYS A 39 11.52 0.45 14.76
CA LYS A 39 12.73 0.31 15.58
C LYS A 39 13.51 -0.95 15.26
N LYS A 40 12.85 -2.12 15.26
CA LYS A 40 13.50 -3.41 15.02
C LYS A 40 14.10 -3.46 13.61
N ARG A 41 13.34 -3.04 12.60
CA ARG A 41 13.78 -3.11 11.20
C ARG A 41 14.93 -2.15 10.89
N ALA A 42 14.82 -0.90 11.35
CA ALA A 42 15.86 0.10 11.11
C ALA A 42 17.18 -0.28 11.80
N LYS A 43 17.13 -0.80 13.03
CA LYS A 43 18.31 -1.34 13.74
C LYS A 43 18.98 -2.50 12.99
N SER A 44 18.19 -3.38 12.36
CA SER A 44 18.76 -4.55 11.69
C SER A 44 19.76 -4.18 10.58
N HIS A 45 19.62 -3.01 9.94
CA HIS A 45 20.62 -2.55 8.98
C HIS A 45 21.98 -2.33 9.66
N PHE A 46 21.98 -1.79 10.89
CA PHE A 46 23.19 -1.45 11.64
C PHE A 46 23.90 -2.68 12.20
N GLU A 47 23.14 -3.73 12.45
CA GLU A 47 23.63 -5.02 12.97
C GLU A 47 24.11 -5.93 11.83
N ASN A 48 23.39 -5.99 10.70
CA ASN A 48 23.76 -6.82 9.55
C ASN A 48 24.67 -6.07 8.56
N LYS A 49 25.97 -6.39 8.58
CA LYS A 49 27.00 -5.75 7.74
C LYS A 49 27.14 -6.38 6.36
N GLY A 50 26.03 -6.64 5.66
CA GLY A 50 26.13 -6.93 4.23
C GLY A 50 26.80 -5.75 3.50
N PRO A 51 27.58 -5.96 2.41
CA PRO A 51 28.31 -4.88 1.75
C PRO A 51 27.43 -3.67 1.40
N LYS A 52 26.20 -3.91 0.93
CA LYS A 52 25.23 -2.85 0.60
C LYS A 52 24.78 -2.03 1.81
N ASP A 53 24.51 -2.69 2.93
CA ASP A 53 24.06 -2.02 4.16
C ASP A 53 25.21 -1.21 4.79
N ALA A 54 26.45 -1.71 4.70
CA ALA A 54 27.63 -0.99 5.19
C ALA A 54 27.82 0.36 4.48
N PHE A 55 27.70 0.40 3.14
CA PHE A 55 27.77 1.65 2.38
C PHE A 55 26.65 2.63 2.75
N LEU A 56 25.42 2.12 2.83
CA LEU A 56 24.25 2.94 3.20
C LEU A 56 24.43 3.57 4.58
N ILE A 57 24.88 2.80 5.57
CA ILE A 57 25.06 3.27 6.93
C ILE A 57 26.21 4.26 7.05
N LYS A 58 27.31 4.02 6.33
CA LYS A 58 28.45 4.93 6.30
C LYS A 58 28.02 6.33 5.86
N ASP A 59 27.17 6.41 4.84
CA ASP A 59 26.72 7.69 4.28
C ASP A 59 25.55 8.31 5.06
N THR A 60 24.90 7.59 5.96
CA THR A 60 23.74 8.07 6.71
C THR A 60 24.14 8.99 7.87
N GLU A 61 23.51 10.16 7.96
CA GLU A 61 23.65 11.10 9.08
C GLU A 61 22.42 11.12 9.99
N LYS A 62 21.23 10.98 9.40
CA LYS A 62 19.94 11.05 10.12
C LYS A 62 19.00 9.95 9.67
N VAL A 63 18.22 9.48 10.63
CA VAL A 63 17.18 8.47 10.42
C VAL A 63 15.82 9.14 10.61
N GLY A 64 14.92 8.95 9.65
CA GLY A 64 13.58 9.51 9.68
C GLY A 64 12.50 8.45 9.81
N PHE A 65 11.29 8.84 10.22
CA PHE A 65 10.14 7.95 10.15
C PHE A 65 8.80 8.67 9.95
N LEU A 66 7.83 7.91 9.43
CA LEU A 66 6.41 8.20 9.38
C LEU A 66 5.67 6.97 9.90
N LYS A 67 4.77 7.15 10.87
CA LYS A 67 3.90 6.08 11.36
C LYS A 67 2.75 5.85 10.38
N THR A 68 2.28 4.62 10.33
CA THR A 68 1.05 4.21 9.63
C THR A 68 0.21 3.33 10.56
N ASP A 69 -1.07 3.18 10.25
CA ASP A 69 -2.00 2.41 11.08
C ASP A 69 -1.89 0.90 10.80
N SER A 70 -1.30 0.53 9.67
CA SER A 70 -1.05 -0.88 9.31
C SER A 70 0.22 -1.08 8.50
N GLU A 71 0.67 -2.35 8.40
CA GLU A 71 1.76 -2.74 7.50
C GLU A 71 1.43 -2.56 6.02
N ILE A 72 0.16 -2.71 5.66
CA ILE A 72 -0.34 -2.53 4.28
C ILE A 72 -0.21 -1.05 3.91
N GLU A 73 -0.63 -0.15 4.78
CA GLU A 73 -0.47 1.27 4.56
C GLU A 73 1.01 1.67 4.48
N ALA A 74 1.87 1.11 5.35
CA ALA A 74 3.33 1.31 5.30
C ALA A 74 3.91 0.91 3.93
N LEU A 75 3.50 -0.25 3.41
CA LEU A 75 3.92 -0.77 2.11
C LEU A 75 3.53 0.20 0.96
N VAL A 76 2.31 0.73 1.00
CA VAL A 76 1.79 1.62 -0.03
C VAL A 76 2.46 2.98 0.03
N LEU A 77 2.61 3.51 1.24
CA LEU A 77 3.28 4.78 1.49
C LEU A 77 4.76 4.71 1.05
N GLU A 78 5.47 3.64 1.38
CA GLU A 78 6.84 3.39 0.94
C GLU A 78 6.94 3.41 -0.59
N ALA A 79 6.12 2.63 -1.29
CA ALA A 79 6.14 2.60 -2.76
C ALA A 79 5.90 3.99 -3.37
N LYS A 80 4.97 4.78 -2.81
CA LYS A 80 4.72 6.16 -3.23
C LYS A 80 5.93 7.06 -2.99
N LEU A 81 6.59 6.93 -1.84
CA LEU A 81 7.75 7.74 -1.47
C LEU A 81 8.99 7.38 -2.27
N ILE A 82 9.24 6.09 -2.54
CA ILE A 82 10.33 5.64 -3.42
C ILE A 82 10.12 6.19 -4.83
N LYS A 83 8.89 6.13 -5.37
CA LYS A 83 8.56 6.72 -6.68
C LYS A 83 8.80 8.24 -6.70
N LYS A 84 8.48 8.93 -5.61
CA LYS A 84 8.65 10.39 -5.46
C LYS A 84 10.11 10.83 -5.33
N TYR A 85 10.87 10.17 -4.48
CA TYR A 85 12.23 10.60 -4.09
C TYR A 85 13.35 9.88 -4.85
N ARG A 86 13.04 8.74 -5.48
CA ARG A 86 13.99 7.86 -6.20
C ARG A 86 15.36 7.73 -5.50
N PRO A 87 15.39 7.23 -4.25
CA PRO A 87 16.62 7.18 -3.46
C PRO A 87 17.66 6.26 -4.12
N ARG A 88 18.93 6.65 -4.08
CA ARG A 88 20.03 5.94 -4.76
C ARG A 88 20.21 4.49 -4.31
N HIS A 89 19.99 4.17 -3.02
CA HIS A 89 20.18 2.82 -2.49
C HIS A 89 18.92 1.94 -2.54
N ASN A 90 17.77 2.47 -2.97
CA ASN A 90 16.61 1.65 -3.24
C ASN A 90 16.80 0.95 -4.59
N VAL A 91 17.33 -0.28 -4.56
CA VAL A 91 17.31 -1.15 -5.74
C VAL A 91 15.85 -1.42 -6.08
N VAL A 92 15.40 -0.82 -7.17
CA VAL A 92 14.04 -0.99 -7.68
C VAL A 92 13.93 -2.41 -8.21
N TRP A 93 13.54 -3.35 -7.35
CA TRP A 93 12.87 -4.55 -7.82
C TRP A 93 11.56 -4.04 -8.42
N ARG A 94 11.53 -3.91 -9.75
CA ARG A 94 10.35 -3.58 -10.55
C ARG A 94 9.38 -4.75 -10.52
N ASP A 95 8.93 -5.08 -9.33
CA ASP A 95 7.69 -5.79 -9.19
C ASP A 95 6.67 -4.68 -9.06
N ASP A 96 6.08 -4.27 -10.20
CA ASP A 96 4.90 -3.42 -10.21
C ASP A 96 3.79 -4.21 -9.51
N LYS A 97 3.84 -4.24 -8.17
CA LYS A 97 2.81 -4.80 -7.30
C LYS A 97 1.60 -3.91 -7.49
N ASN A 98 0.86 -4.23 -8.55
CA ASN A 98 -0.39 -3.63 -8.90
C ASN A 98 -1.35 -4.01 -7.78
N TYR A 99 -1.46 -3.14 -6.78
CA TYR A 99 -2.43 -3.32 -5.70
C TYR A 99 -3.84 -3.40 -6.30
N PHE A 100 -4.67 -4.22 -5.69
CA PHE A 100 -6.07 -4.32 -6.08
C PHE A 100 -6.86 -3.25 -5.33
N PHE A 101 -7.76 -2.58 -6.03
CA PHE A 101 -8.74 -1.66 -5.45
C PHE A 101 -10.12 -2.21 -5.78
N LEU A 102 -11.01 -2.21 -4.80
CA LEU A 102 -12.42 -2.44 -5.00
C LEU A 102 -13.07 -1.12 -5.36
N ALA A 103 -13.72 -1.06 -6.52
CA ALA A 103 -14.39 0.13 -7.03
C ALA A 103 -15.90 -0.06 -6.98
N LYS A 104 -16.63 1.00 -6.61
CA LYS A 104 -18.09 1.09 -6.60
C LYS A 104 -18.52 2.34 -7.36
N THR A 105 -19.38 2.20 -8.37
CA THR A 105 -19.97 3.36 -9.07
C THR A 105 -21.13 3.96 -8.26
N LYS A 106 -21.48 5.22 -8.52
CA LYS A 106 -22.56 5.96 -7.83
C LYS A 106 -23.90 6.00 -8.57
N GLU A 107 -24.13 5.11 -9.53
CA GLU A 107 -25.43 5.00 -10.24
C GLU A 107 -26.44 4.15 -9.44
N ASP A 108 -27.73 4.18 -9.80
CA ASP A 108 -28.84 3.50 -9.07
C ASP A 108 -28.59 2.02 -8.81
N PHE A 109 -27.93 1.34 -9.76
CA PHE A 109 -27.42 -0.01 -9.59
C PHE A 109 -25.89 -0.01 -9.61
N PRO A 110 -25.21 0.21 -8.45
CA PRO A 110 -23.77 0.32 -8.38
C PRO A 110 -23.04 -0.88 -8.98
N LEU A 111 -22.14 -0.62 -9.92
CA LEU A 111 -21.21 -1.61 -10.43
C LEU A 111 -20.06 -1.78 -9.43
N ILE A 112 -19.90 -3.00 -8.93
CA ILE A 112 -18.75 -3.41 -8.11
C ILE A 112 -17.73 -4.14 -8.99
N PHE A 113 -16.49 -3.66 -9.01
CA PHE A 113 -15.41 -4.25 -9.78
C PHE A 113 -14.04 -4.07 -9.13
N ILE A 114 -13.08 -4.93 -9.48
CA ILE A 114 -11.70 -4.84 -9.00
C ILE A 114 -10.85 -4.17 -10.09
N THR A 115 -9.98 -3.24 -9.71
CA THR A 115 -9.02 -2.60 -10.62
C THR A 115 -7.65 -2.45 -9.99
N HIS A 116 -6.62 -2.37 -10.83
CA HIS A 116 -5.27 -2.01 -10.43
C HIS A 116 -4.94 -0.53 -10.66
N GLN A 117 -5.83 0.17 -11.35
CA GLN A 117 -5.63 1.53 -11.82
C GLN A 117 -6.79 2.40 -11.33
N PRO A 118 -6.77 2.83 -10.05
CA PRO A 118 -7.76 3.80 -9.57
C PRO A 118 -7.56 5.11 -10.33
N LYS A 119 -8.64 5.63 -10.91
CA LYS A 119 -8.65 6.93 -11.60
C LYS A 119 -9.31 7.96 -10.69
N LYS A 120 -8.84 9.21 -10.71
CA LYS A 120 -9.58 10.29 -10.05
C LYS A 120 -10.90 10.49 -10.80
N ASN A 121 -11.99 10.00 -10.22
CA ASN A 121 -13.34 10.13 -10.76
C ASN A 121 -14.32 10.20 -9.59
N GLU A 122 -15.05 11.30 -9.46
CA GLU A 122 -15.99 11.53 -8.36
C GLU A 122 -17.20 10.59 -8.39
N ARG A 123 -17.48 9.95 -9.53
CA ARG A 123 -18.54 8.96 -9.72
C ARG A 123 -18.12 7.54 -9.29
N ILE A 124 -16.87 7.35 -8.85
CA ILE A 124 -16.33 6.04 -8.44
C ILE A 124 -15.69 6.17 -7.06
N GLU A 125 -16.19 5.36 -6.14
CA GLU A 125 -15.61 5.17 -4.81
C GLU A 125 -14.63 3.99 -4.87
N TYR A 126 -13.44 4.17 -4.31
CA TYR A 126 -12.42 3.13 -4.25
C TYR A 126 -12.14 2.75 -2.80
N VAL A 127 -12.11 1.45 -2.53
CA VAL A 127 -11.70 0.84 -1.27
C VAL A 127 -10.43 0.03 -1.52
N GLY A 128 -9.49 0.10 -0.60
CA GLY A 128 -8.17 -0.54 -0.71
C GLY A 128 -7.07 0.44 -0.33
N PRO A 129 -5.81 0.18 -0.73
CA PRO A 129 -5.34 -0.94 -1.57
C PRO A 129 -5.37 -2.30 -0.85
N PHE A 130 -5.63 -3.35 -1.62
CA PHE A 130 -5.53 -4.74 -1.20
C PHE A 130 -4.32 -5.39 -1.85
N VAL A 131 -3.55 -6.14 -1.05
CA VAL A 131 -2.32 -6.82 -1.49
C VAL A 131 -2.60 -8.18 -2.12
N ASP A 132 -3.72 -8.81 -1.77
CA ASP A 132 -4.11 -10.13 -2.25
C ASP A 132 -5.46 -10.07 -2.98
N GLY A 133 -5.41 -10.20 -4.31
CA GLY A 133 -6.58 -10.20 -5.17
C GLY A 133 -7.41 -11.48 -5.09
N ARG A 134 -6.81 -12.61 -4.67
CA ARG A 134 -7.53 -13.88 -4.47
C ARG A 134 -8.39 -13.78 -3.22
N ALA A 135 -7.82 -13.32 -2.11
CA ALA A 135 -8.55 -13.05 -0.88
C ALA A 135 -9.69 -12.05 -1.13
N LEU A 136 -9.42 -10.95 -1.85
CA LEU A 136 -10.45 -9.96 -2.21
C LEU A 136 -11.61 -10.60 -2.99
N LYS A 137 -11.33 -11.41 -4.02
CA LYS A 137 -12.36 -12.10 -4.81
C LYS A 137 -13.17 -13.09 -3.98
N GLN A 138 -12.53 -13.82 -3.07
CA GLN A 138 -13.21 -14.77 -2.18
C GLN A 138 -14.14 -14.04 -1.21
N SER A 139 -13.68 -12.94 -0.60
CA SER A 139 -14.49 -12.09 0.27
C SER A 139 -15.71 -11.54 -0.45
N LEU A 140 -15.54 -11.03 -1.69
CA LEU A 140 -16.66 -10.55 -2.49
C LEU A 140 -17.67 -11.66 -2.83
N LYS A 141 -17.19 -12.87 -3.16
CA LYS A 141 -18.05 -14.02 -3.42
C LYS A 141 -18.88 -14.41 -2.19
N ALA A 142 -18.28 -14.36 -0.99
CA ALA A 142 -18.98 -14.61 0.26
C ALA A 142 -20.01 -13.49 0.54
N LEU A 143 -19.58 -12.23 0.46
CA LEU A 143 -20.43 -11.06 0.72
C LEU A 143 -21.64 -11.00 -0.22
N ARG A 144 -21.51 -11.41 -1.49
CA ARG A 144 -22.62 -11.45 -2.45
C ARG A 144 -23.84 -12.24 -1.95
N LYS A 145 -23.63 -13.21 -1.04
CA LYS A 145 -24.72 -14.01 -0.48
C LYS A 145 -25.58 -13.23 0.53
N ILE A 146 -25.01 -12.19 1.14
CA ILE A 146 -25.66 -11.39 2.18
C ILE A 146 -26.05 -10.03 1.60
N PHE A 147 -25.17 -9.46 0.78
CA PHE A 147 -25.32 -8.19 0.09
C PHE A 147 -25.23 -8.42 -1.43
N PRO A 148 -26.34 -8.75 -2.10
CA PRO A 148 -26.41 -8.85 -3.56
C PRO A 148 -25.86 -7.59 -4.23
N TYR A 149 -25.06 -7.75 -5.29
CA TYR A 149 -24.47 -6.61 -5.99
C TYR A 149 -24.26 -6.87 -7.47
N ARG A 150 -24.33 -5.81 -8.28
CA ARG A 150 -24.13 -5.84 -9.72
C ARG A 150 -22.64 -5.90 -10.08
N SER A 151 -22.29 -6.80 -11.00
CA SER A 151 -20.95 -6.89 -11.59
C SER A 151 -20.90 -6.79 -13.11
N CYS A 152 -22.06 -6.65 -13.79
CA CYS A 152 -22.11 -6.47 -15.24
C CYS A 152 -21.85 -5.00 -15.61
N LYS A 153 -20.92 -4.77 -16.55
CA LYS A 153 -20.59 -3.40 -17.00
C LYS A 153 -21.79 -2.68 -17.60
N ARG A 154 -22.62 -3.39 -18.37
CA ARG A 154 -23.89 -2.91 -18.90
C ARG A 154 -25.00 -3.81 -18.41
N ILE A 155 -26.13 -3.24 -18.00
CA ILE A 155 -27.31 -4.00 -17.59
C ILE A 155 -27.91 -4.64 -18.86
N PRO A 156 -28.00 -5.98 -18.91
CA PRO A 156 -28.59 -6.67 -20.07
C PRO A 156 -30.11 -6.46 -20.11
N LYS A 157 -30.72 -6.57 -21.30
CA LYS A 157 -32.19 -6.47 -21.47
C LYS A 157 -32.96 -7.62 -20.83
N ARG A 158 -32.30 -8.77 -20.64
CA ARG A 158 -32.86 -9.97 -19.98
C ARG A 158 -32.15 -10.18 -18.64
N PRO A 159 -32.85 -10.68 -17.60
CA PRO A 159 -32.24 -10.97 -16.31
C PRO A 159 -31.00 -11.87 -16.46
N CYS A 160 -29.90 -11.48 -15.82
CA CYS A 160 -28.69 -12.30 -15.82
C CYS A 160 -28.78 -13.43 -14.78
N LEU A 161 -27.87 -14.41 -14.88
CA LEU A 161 -27.82 -15.54 -13.93
C LEU A 161 -27.78 -15.08 -12.46
N TRP A 162 -27.00 -14.04 -12.14
CA TRP A 162 -26.92 -13.53 -10.77
C TRP A 162 -28.24 -12.93 -10.29
N HIS A 163 -29.02 -12.30 -11.18
CA HIS A 163 -30.35 -11.80 -10.85
C HIS A 163 -31.31 -12.96 -10.59
N GLN A 164 -31.30 -13.97 -11.46
CA GLN A 164 -32.13 -15.17 -11.32
C GLN A 164 -31.84 -15.94 -10.02
N LEU A 165 -30.58 -15.92 -9.56
CA LEU A 165 -30.16 -16.48 -8.28
C LEU A 165 -30.40 -15.57 -7.07
N GLN A 166 -31.08 -14.43 -7.24
CA GLN A 166 -31.30 -13.40 -6.21
C GLN A 166 -29.99 -12.87 -5.58
N ARG A 167 -28.92 -12.82 -6.38
CA ARG A 167 -27.57 -12.37 -5.99
C ARG A 167 -27.14 -11.08 -6.71
N CYS A 168 -28.02 -10.49 -7.51
CA CYS A 168 -27.83 -9.19 -8.16
C CYS A 168 -29.15 -8.41 -8.10
N PRO A 169 -29.14 -7.12 -7.69
CA PRO A 169 -30.35 -6.29 -7.62
C PRO A 169 -30.78 -5.72 -8.99
N ALA A 170 -29.85 -5.69 -9.95
CA ALA A 170 -30.06 -5.21 -11.32
C ALA A 170 -30.43 -6.34 -12.29
#